data_AF-A0A920QH46-F1
#
_entry.id   AF-A0A920QH46-F1
#
_cell.length_a   1.000
_cell.length_b   1.000
_cell.length_c   1.000
_cell.angle_alpha   90.00
_cell.angle_beta   90.00
_cell.angle_gamma   90.00
#
_symmetry.space_group_name_H-M   'P 1'
#
loop_
_entity.id
_entity.type
_entity.pdbx_description
1 polymer ?
#
loop_
_entity_poly.entity_id
_entity_poly.type
_entity_poly.pdbx_seq_one_letter_code
_entity_poly.pdbx_strand_id
1 'polypeptide(L)' 'MIDERPEEVTDMRRSVDGEVVASTFDEPATRHVQVSEMVLEKAKRLVEHQRDVGILLDSIQDLQGL' A
#
# COMPACT_ATOMS: atom_id res chain seq x y z
N MET A 1 -1.77 -3.05 -0.32
CA MET A 1 -2.19 -4.17 -1.18
C MET A 1 -2.00 -3.75 -2.62
N ILE A 2 -1.06 -4.35 -3.32
CA ILE A 2 -0.69 -4.04 -4.70
C ILE A 2 -0.91 -5.28 -5.53
N ASP A 3 -1.51 -5.12 -6.72
CA ASP A 3 -1.79 -6.21 -7.67
C ASP A 3 -2.77 -7.28 -7.13
N GLU A 4 -3.54 -6.93 -6.09
CA GLU A 4 -4.50 -7.83 -5.45
C GLU A 4 -5.90 -7.70 -6.07
N ARG A 5 -6.75 -8.73 -5.87
CA ARG A 5 -8.14 -8.67 -6.34
C ARG A 5 -8.99 -7.72 -5.48
N PRO A 6 -9.98 -7.01 -6.06
CA PRO A 6 -10.84 -6.10 -5.31
C PRO A 6 -11.56 -6.73 -4.11
N GLU A 7 -11.96 -8.01 -4.21
CA GLU A 7 -12.59 -8.77 -3.15
C GLU A 7 -11.64 -9.01 -1.97
N GLU A 8 -10.38 -9.36 -2.23
CA GLU A 8 -9.34 -9.58 -1.21
C GLU A 8 -9.03 -8.27 -0.46
N VAL A 9 -8.98 -7.15 -1.19
CA VAL A 9 -8.84 -5.81 -0.59
C VAL A 9 -10.03 -5.46 0.30
N THR A 10 -11.23 -5.80 -0.13
CA THR A 10 -12.47 -5.55 0.63
C THR A 10 -12.49 -6.35 1.92
N ASP A 11 -12.06 -7.61 1.86
CA ASP A 11 -11.98 -8.48 3.03
C ASP A 11 -10.89 -8.02 4.00
N MET A 12 -9.73 -7.60 3.51
CA MET A 12 -8.65 -7.04 4.35
C MET A 12 -9.13 -5.79 5.09
N ARG A 13 -9.80 -4.86 4.39
CA ARG A 13 -10.37 -3.63 4.99
C ARG A 13 -11.34 -3.89 6.14
N ARG A 14 -12.02 -5.03 6.12
CA ARG A 14 -12.97 -5.43 7.17
C ARG A 14 -12.30 -6.21 8.31
N SER A 15 -11.09 -6.72 8.07
CA SER A 15 -10.42 -7.68 8.96
C SER A 15 -9.32 -7.05 9.81
N VAL A 16 -8.78 -5.89 9.41
CA VAL A 16 -7.71 -5.22 10.15
C VAL A 16 -8.20 -3.95 10.82
N ASP A 17 -7.77 -3.72 12.06
CA ASP A 17 -7.90 -2.44 12.75
C ASP A 17 -6.72 -1.53 12.34
N GLY A 18 -6.79 -1.01 11.12
CA GLY A 18 -5.71 -0.25 10.51
C GLY A 18 -6.08 0.31 9.14
N GLU A 19 -5.19 1.14 8.60
CA GLU A 19 -5.39 1.73 7.28
C GLU A 19 -4.96 0.76 6.18
N VAL A 20 -5.90 0.42 5.28
CA VAL A 20 -5.61 -0.39 4.10
C VAL A 20 -5.61 0.50 2.86
N VAL A 21 -4.39 0.77 2.36
CA VAL A 21 -4.18 1.43 1.07
C VAL A 21 -3.92 0.36 0.01
N ALA A 22 -4.61 0.47 -1.14
CA ALA A 22 -4.55 -0.54 -2.18
C ALA A 22 -4.55 0.02 -3.60
N SER A 23 -4.02 -0.78 -4.52
CA SER A 23 -3.99 -0.61 -5.97
C SER A 23 -4.20 -1.99 -6.60
N THR A 24 -5.34 -2.23 -7.24
CA THR A 24 -5.77 -3.55 -7.73
C THR A 24 -5.10 -3.91 -9.05
N PHE A 25 -5.09 -5.20 -9.43
CA PHE A 25 -4.40 -5.71 -10.63
C PHE A 25 -4.81 -5.07 -11.97
N ASP A 26 -5.97 -4.42 -12.02
CA ASP A 26 -6.49 -3.73 -13.19
C ASP A 26 -6.02 -2.27 -13.30
N GLU A 27 -5.30 -1.76 -12.29
CA GLU A 27 -4.65 -0.45 -12.33
C GLU A 27 -3.29 -0.50 -13.05
N PRO A 28 -2.84 0.58 -13.71
CA PRO A 28 -1.54 0.58 -14.38
C PRO A 28 -0.37 0.54 -13.38
N ALA A 29 0.77 -0.02 -13.76
CA ALA A 29 1.96 -0.09 -12.90
C ALA A 29 2.39 1.26 -12.29
N THR A 30 2.23 2.36 -13.03
CA THR A 30 2.51 3.72 -12.53
C THR A 30 1.66 4.09 -11.32
N ARG A 31 0.44 3.57 -11.24
CA ARG A 31 -0.46 3.75 -10.10
C ARG A 31 0.03 2.97 -8.88
N HIS A 32 0.53 1.75 -9.07
CA HIS A 32 1.13 0.96 -7.99
C HIS A 32 2.34 1.68 -7.37
N VAL A 33 3.23 2.23 -8.22
CA VAL A 33 4.38 3.03 -7.79
C VAL A 33 3.91 4.25 -7.01
N GLN A 34 3.00 5.04 -7.58
CA GLN A 34 2.49 6.26 -6.95
C GLN A 34 1.83 6.00 -5.59
N VAL A 35 1.05 4.92 -5.46
CA VAL A 35 0.46 4.52 -4.18
C VAL A 35 1.53 4.21 -3.15
N SER A 36 2.54 3.44 -3.56
CA SER A 36 3.63 3.00 -2.67
C SER A 36 4.45 4.20 -2.17
N GLU A 37 4.78 5.14 -3.06
CA GLU A 37 5.47 6.38 -2.71
C GLU A 37 4.66 7.23 -1.73
N MET A 38 3.35 7.37 -1.97
CA MET A 38 2.46 8.13 -1.10
C MET A 38 2.40 7.54 0.32
N VAL A 39 2.31 6.21 0.43
CA VAL A 39 2.29 5.50 1.72
C VAL A 39 3.62 5.69 2.44
N LEU A 40 4.74 5.59 1.72
CA LEU A 40 6.07 5.78 2.29
C LEU A 40 6.27 7.21 2.81
N GLU A 41 5.87 8.23 2.04
CA GLU A 41 5.96 9.64 2.46
C GLU A 41 5.07 9.94 3.66
N LYS A 42 3.85 9.38 3.71
CA LYS A 42 2.98 9.47 4.88
C LYS A 42 3.61 8.83 6.11
N ALA A 43 4.21 7.64 5.96
CA ALA A 43 4.85 6.93 7.06
C ALA A 43 6.05 7.71 7.62
N LYS A 44 6.91 8.27 6.74
CA LYS A 44 8.03 9.14 7.15
C LYS A 44 7.55 10.31 8.01
N ARG A 45 6.53 11.04 7.57
CA ARG A 45 5.96 12.17 8.33
C ARG A 45 5.43 11.74 9.69
N LEU A 46 4.80 10.57 9.79
CA LEU A 46 4.32 10.05 11.07
C LEU A 46 5.48 9.71 12.01
N VAL A 47 6.55 9.10 11.50
CA VAL A 47 7.77 8.81 12.28
C VAL A 47 8.47 10.09 12.74
N GLU A 48 8.55 11.12 11.90
CA GLU A 48 9.07 12.45 12.27
C GLU A 48 8.30 13.09 13.43
N HIS A 49 7.02 12.77 13.55
CA HIS A 49 6.17 13.15 14.69
C HIS A 49 6.22 12.15 15.85
N GLN A 50 7.29 11.37 15.95
CA GLN A 50 7.55 10.40 17.03
C GLN A 50 6.44 9.34 17.18
N ARG A 51 5.81 8.95 16.07
CA ARG A 51 4.85 7.84 16.04
C ARG A 51 5.55 6.56 15.64
N ASP A 52 5.22 5.46 16.30
CA ASP A 52 5.59 4.13 15.85
C ASP A 52 4.72 3.75 14.65
N VAL A 53 5.36 3.39 13.52
CA VAL A 53 4.68 3.07 12.27
C VAL A 53 5.19 1.74 11.74
N GLY A 54 4.27 0.81 11.49
CA GLY A 54 4.53 -0.44 10.77
C GLY A 54 3.83 -0.41 9.41
N ILE A 55 4.53 -0.87 8.36
CA ILE A 55 3.95 -1.06 7.02
C ILE A 55 4.06 -2.54 6.68
N LEU A 56 2.93 -3.17 6.39
CA LEU A 56 2.87 -4.50 5.78
C LEU A 56 2.55 -4.32 4.29
N LEU A 57 3.51 -4.65 3.43
CA LEU A 57 3.38 -4.58 1.98
C LEU A 57 3.11 -5.98 1.41
N ASP A 58 2.08 -6.08 0.58
CA ASP A 58 1.67 -7.29 -0.12
C ASP A 58 1.11 -6.90 -1.50
N SER A 59 1.70 -7.26 -2.64
CA SER A 59 3.06 -7.79 -2.86
C SER A 59 3.99 -6.73 -3.52
N ILE A 60 5.23 -7.09 -3.91
CA ILE A 60 6.22 -6.17 -4.52
C ILE A 60 6.68 -6.62 -5.93
N GLN A 61 5.91 -7.46 -6.62
CA GLN A 61 6.31 -7.86 -7.98
C GLN A 61 6.31 -6.63 -8.93
N ASP A 62 7.47 -6.39 -9.55
CA ASP A 62 7.74 -5.39 -10.60
C ASP A 62 7.69 -3.88 -10.24
N LEU A 63 8.31 -3.47 -9.12
CA LEU A 63 8.67 -2.06 -8.93
C LEU A 63 10.04 -1.65 -9.55
N GLN A 64 10.86 -2.61 -10.02
CA GLN A 64 12.22 -2.36 -10.54
C GLN A 64 12.35 -2.39 -12.08
N GLY A 65 11.26 -2.09 -12.81
CA GLY A 65 11.20 -2.17 -14.27
C GLY A 65 11.09 -0.84 -15.03
N LEU A 66 11.55 0.28 -14.46
CA LEU A 66 11.68 1.58 -15.14
C LEU A 66 13.13 2.06 -15.16
#